data_AF-A0A3M1IK74-F1
#
_entry.id   AF-A0A3M1IK74-F1
#
_cell.length_a   1.000
_cell.length_b   1.000
_cell.length_c   1.000
_cell.angle_alpha   90.00
_cell.angle_beta   90.00
_cell.angle_gamma   90.00
#
_symmetry.space_group_name_H-M   'P 1'
#
loop_
_entity.id
_entity.type
_entity.pdbx_description
1 polymer ?
#
loop_
_entity_poly.entity_id
_entity_poly.type
_entity_poly.pdbx_seq_one_letter_code
_entity_poly.pdbx_strand_id
1 'polypeptide(L)' 'MLQQTQVATVRPYFERWMQALPDVRSLAAADEEQVLRLWEGLGYYRRARNLRRAAREVSDRFGGRLPDEFAALLS' A
#
# COMPACT_ATOMS: atom_id res chain seq x y z
N MET A 1 -0.46 7.24 -0.61
CA MET A 1 -1.61 8.09 -0.24
C MET A 1 -1.44 9.56 -0.63
N LEU A 2 -0.26 10.17 -0.44
CA LEU A 2 -0.02 11.61 -0.70
C LEU A 2 0.00 12.04 -2.18
N GLN A 3 0.04 11.10 -3.13
CA GLN A 3 -0.07 11.43 -4.55
C GLN A 3 -1.44 12.09 -4.81
N GLN A 4 -1.45 13.38 -5.18
CA GLN A 4 -2.68 14.14 -5.46
C GLN A 4 -3.67 14.17 -4.29
N THR A 5 -3.19 14.13 -3.03
CA THR A 5 -4.04 14.22 -1.84
C THR A 5 -3.32 15.04 -0.76
N GLN A 6 -4.02 15.99 -0.13
CA GLN A 6 -3.44 16.86 0.89
C GLN A 6 -3.08 16.09 2.17
N VAL A 7 -2.03 16.56 2.88
CA VAL A 7 -1.54 15.93 4.11
C VAL A 7 -2.62 15.83 5.19
N ALA A 8 -3.40 16.89 5.39
CA ALA A 8 -4.48 16.93 6.38
C ALA A 8 -5.53 15.84 6.12
N THR A 9 -5.85 15.58 4.86
CA THR A 9 -6.75 14.50 4.45
C THR A 9 -6.12 13.12 4.67
N VAL A 10 -4.84 12.94 4.37
CA VAL A 10 -4.16 11.64 4.42
C VAL A 10 -3.89 11.15 5.85
N ARG A 11 -3.59 12.05 6.78
CA ARG A 11 -3.16 11.70 8.14
C ARG A 11 -4.01 10.62 8.82
N PRO A 12 -5.35 10.79 8.99
CA PRO A 12 -6.17 9.78 9.67
C PRO A 12 -6.26 8.45 8.90
N TYR A 13 -6.15 8.49 7.57
CA TYR A 13 -6.14 7.28 6.74
C TYR A 13 -4.86 6.50 6.91
N PHE A 14 -3.72 7.20 6.93
CA PHE A 14 -2.43 6.59 7.15
C PHE A 14 -2.35 5.94 8.53
N GLU A 15 -2.83 6.62 9.57
CA GLU A 15 -2.86 6.07 10.94
C GLU A 15 -3.67 4.78 11.03
N ARG A 16 -4.92 4.78 10.53
CA ARG A 16 -5.77 3.58 10.47
C ARG A 16 -5.16 2.47 9.61
N TRP A 17 -4.54 2.84 8.49
CA TRP A 17 -3.88 1.89 7.60
C TRP A 17 -2.71 1.21 8.30
N MET A 18 -1.83 1.96 8.98
CA MET A 18 -0.66 1.40 9.67
C MET A 18 -1.06 0.55 10.88
N GLN A 19 -2.20 0.81 11.50
CA GLN A 19 -2.74 -0.07 12.55
C GLN A 19 -3.22 -1.41 11.99
N ALA A 20 -3.88 -1.41 10.83
CA ALA A 20 -4.45 -2.62 10.24
C ALA A 20 -3.44 -3.42 9.40
N LEU A 21 -2.56 -2.73 8.69
CA LEU A 21 -1.59 -3.25 7.72
C LEU A 21 -0.20 -2.65 8.02
N PRO A 22 0.45 -3.08 9.12
CA PRO A 22 1.65 -2.43 9.64
C PRO A 22 2.89 -2.63 8.77
N ASP A 23 2.91 -3.65 7.91
CA ASP A 23 4.04 -3.97 7.06
C ASP A 23 3.60 -4.47 5.67
N VAL A 24 4.60 -4.66 4.79
CA VAL A 24 4.38 -5.10 3.41
C VAL A 24 3.76 -6.49 3.33
N ARG A 25 4.07 -7.38 4.29
CA ARG A 25 3.56 -8.76 4.30
C ARG A 25 2.09 -8.78 4.68
N SER A 26 1.70 -7.97 5.66
CA SER A 26 0.32 -7.75 6.09
C SER A 26 -0.52 -7.24 4.93
N LEU A 27 0.00 -6.25 4.17
CA LEU A 27 -0.66 -5.73 2.97
C LEU A 27 -0.74 -6.78 1.84
N ALA A 28 0.31 -7.58 1.63
CA ALA A 28 0.31 -8.61 0.60
C ALA A 28 -0.71 -9.72 0.87
N ALA A 29 -0.87 -10.10 2.15
CA ALA A 29 -1.77 -11.13 2.64
C ALA A 29 -3.23 -10.66 2.73
N ALA A 30 -3.47 -9.36 2.94
CA ALA A 30 -4.82 -8.79 3.01
C ALA A 30 -5.63 -9.11 1.74
N ASP A 31 -6.94 -9.31 1.90
CA ASP A 31 -7.86 -9.44 0.77
C ASP A 31 -8.05 -8.08 0.06
N GLU A 32 -8.67 -8.09 -1.13
CA GLU A 32 -8.89 -6.83 -1.86
C GLU A 32 -9.91 -5.95 -1.14
N GLU A 33 -10.95 -6.56 -0.57
CA GLU A 33 -12.05 -5.86 0.08
C GLU A 33 -11.59 -5.04 1.29
N GLN A 34 -10.78 -5.62 2.18
CA GLN A 34 -10.15 -4.96 3.32
C GLN A 34 -9.30 -3.77 2.86
N VAL A 35 -8.49 -3.95 1.80
CA VAL A 35 -7.66 -2.87 1.27
C VAL A 35 -8.51 -1.72 0.71
N LEU A 36 -9.56 -2.02 -0.04
CA LEU A 36 -10.46 -1.00 -0.58
C LEU A 36 -11.23 -0.28 0.54
N ARG A 37 -11.67 -1.01 1.57
CA ARG A 37 -12.35 -0.45 2.75
C ARG A 37 -11.46 0.50 3.54
N LEU A 38 -10.19 0.15 3.75
CA LEU A 38 -9.24 1.05 4.43
C LEU A 38 -8.94 2.32 3.62
N TRP A 39 -9.06 2.23 2.29
CA TRP A 39 -8.82 3.32 1.33
C TRP A 39 -10.06 4.17 1.00
N GLU A 40 -11.25 3.72 1.42
CA GLU A 40 -12.54 4.34 1.09
C GLU A 40 -12.58 5.81 1.48
N GLY A 41 -12.79 6.70 0.50
CA GLY A 41 -12.80 8.15 0.69
C GLY A 41 -11.56 8.89 0.15
N LEU A 42 -10.44 8.20 -0.11
CA LEU A 42 -9.25 8.81 -0.74
C LEU A 42 -9.34 8.93 -2.27
N GLY A 43 -10.34 8.30 -2.89
CA GLY A 43 -10.49 8.23 -4.34
C GLY A 43 -9.33 7.50 -5.05
N TYR A 44 -9.41 7.44 -6.39
CA TYR A 44 -8.37 6.81 -7.24
C TYR A 44 -7.99 5.40 -6.75
N TYR A 45 -8.98 4.51 -6.59
CA TYR A 45 -8.83 3.14 -6.05
C TYR A 45 -7.79 2.27 -6.76
N ARG A 46 -7.45 2.60 -8.02
CA ARG A 46 -6.33 1.98 -8.73
C ARG A 46 -5.01 2.08 -7.95
N ARG A 47 -4.79 3.15 -7.18
CA ARG A 47 -3.60 3.30 -6.31
C ARG A 47 -3.57 2.23 -5.22
N ALA A 48 -4.70 1.94 -4.57
CA ALA A 48 -4.79 0.90 -3.54
C ALA A 48 -4.52 -0.49 -4.11
N ARG A 49 -5.14 -0.81 -5.26
CA ARG A 49 -4.92 -2.08 -5.96
C ARG A 49 -3.47 -2.27 -6.40
N ASN A 50 -2.88 -1.25 -7.00
CA ASN A 50 -1.47 -1.28 -7.41
C ASN A 50 -0.53 -1.42 -6.20
N LEU A 51 -0.81 -0.74 -5.09
CA LEU A 51 -0.03 -0.83 -3.87
C LEU A 51 -0.05 -2.25 -3.29
N ARG A 52 -1.22 -2.90 -3.25
CA ARG A 52 -1.35 -4.31 -2.85
C ARG A 52 -0.62 -5.26 -3.81
N ARG A 53 -0.73 -5.03 -5.12
CA ARG A 53 0.01 -5.82 -6.12
C ARG A 53 1.53 -5.71 -5.90
N ALA A 54 2.04 -4.50 -5.72
CA ALA A 54 3.46 -4.26 -5.43
C ALA A 54 3.90 -4.94 -4.13
N ALA A 55 3.05 -4.91 -3.09
CA ALA A 55 3.36 -5.59 -1.83
C ALA A 55 3.47 -7.12 -1.97
N ARG A 56 2.62 -7.73 -2.80
CA ARG A 56 2.74 -9.16 -3.15
C ARG A 56 4.04 -9.43 -3.87
N GLU A 57 4.38 -8.61 -4.86
CA GLU A 57 5.63 -8.73 -5.60
C GLU A 57 6.87 -8.60 -4.71
N VAL A 58 6.87 -7.63 -3.79
CA VAL A 58 7.92 -7.46 -2.77
C VAL A 58 8.00 -8.67 -1.84
N SER A 59 6.86 -9.24 -1.45
CA SER A 59 6.82 -10.42 -0.59
C SER A 59 7.36 -11.66 -1.29
N ASP A 60 6.94 -11.89 -2.54
CA ASP A 60 7.25 -13.10 -3.31
C ASP A 60 8.67 -13.09 -3.88
N ARG A 61 9.12 -11.96 -4.44
CA ARG A 61 10.42 -11.85 -5.14
C ARG A 61 11.55 -11.38 -4.23
N PHE A 62 11.24 -10.58 -3.21
CA PHE A 62 12.25 -9.89 -2.38
C PHE A 62 12.14 -10.24 -0.89
N GLY A 63 11.41 -11.31 -0.54
CA GLY A 63 11.30 -11.82 0.83
C GLY A 63 10.62 -10.85 1.80
N GLY A 64 9.82 -9.91 1.29
CA GLY A 64 9.16 -8.86 2.07
C GLY A 64 10.09 -7.71 2.45
N ARG A 65 11.24 -7.57 1.79
CA ARG A 65 12.08 -6.37 1.87
C ARG A 65 11.97 -5.60 0.57
N LEU A 66 11.74 -4.30 0.66
CA LEU A 66 11.78 -3.44 -0.52
C LEU A 66 13.18 -3.50 -1.16
N PRO A 67 13.27 -3.57 -2.50
CA PRO A 67 14.55 -3.47 -3.19
C PRO A 67 15.24 -2.14 -2.86
N ASP A 68 16.56 -2.18 -2.67
CA ASP A 68 17.41 -1.01 -2.45
C ASP A 68 18.01 -0.45 -3.76
N GLU A 69 17.88 -1.19 -4.87
CA GLU A 69 18.27 -0.74 -6.20
C GLU A 69 17.14 0.02 -6.92
N PHE A 70 17.45 1.20 -7.44
CA PHE A 70 16.49 2.04 -8.16
C PHE A 70 15.85 1.34 -9.37
N ALA A 71 16.63 0.57 -10.14
CA ALA A 71 16.12 -0.18 -11.28
C ALA A 71 15.09 -1.23 -10.87
N ALA A 72 15.30 -1.89 -9.73
CA ALA A 72 14.37 -2.88 -9.18
C ALA A 72 13.09 -2.26 -8.62
N LEU A 73 13.09 -0.98 -8.25
CA LEU A 73 11.89 -0.24 -7.82
C LEU A 73 10.99 0.19 -8.99
N LEU A 74 11.49 0.19 -10.22
CA LEU A 74 10.77 0.64 -11.42
C LEU A 74 10.07 -0.49 -12.20
N SER A 75 10.39 -1.75 -11.90
CA SER A 75 9.80 -2.92 -12.56
C SER A 75 8.37 -3.19 -12.11
#